data_AF-I3SZ60-F1
#
_entry.id   AF-I3SZ60-F1
#
_cell.length_a   1.000
_cell.length_b   1.000
_cell.length_c   1.000
_cell.angle_alpha   90.00
_cell.angle_beta   90.00
_cell.angle_gamma   90.00
#
_symmetry.space_group_name_H-M   'P 1'
#
loop_
_entity.id
_entity.type
_entity.pdbx_description
1 polymer ?
#
loop_
_entity_poly.entity_id
_entity_poly.type
_entity_poly.pdbx_seq_one_letter_code
_entity_poly.pdbx_strand_id
1 'polypeptide(L)' 'MQRRTNMTQTLIFIYALFIVVSLFLVVTCEARIPCVSRNDCPKRPYPLFMKCIDNFCEIWKIGKE' A
#
# COMPACT_ATOMS: atom_id res chain seq x y z
N MET A 1 30.79 22.11 -21.89
CA MET A 1 30.04 22.02 -20.61
C MET A 1 30.34 20.68 -19.96
N GLN A 2 31.12 20.69 -18.88
CA GLN A 2 31.58 19.45 -18.22
C GLN A 2 30.42 18.87 -17.39
N ARG A 3 29.72 17.88 -17.96
CA ARG A 3 28.64 17.15 -17.28
C ARG A 3 29.27 16.21 -16.25
N ARG A 4 29.54 16.71 -15.04
CA ARG A 4 29.90 15.87 -13.88
C ARG A 4 28.68 14.99 -13.56
N THR A 5 28.67 13.78 -14.06
CA THR A 5 27.80 12.71 -13.56
C THR A 5 28.28 12.35 -12.15
N ASN A 6 27.70 12.97 -11.13
CA ASN A 6 27.91 12.52 -9.76
C ASN A 6 27.21 11.16 -9.62
N MET A 7 27.91 10.06 -9.89
CA MET A 7 27.38 8.70 -9.70
C MET A 7 26.76 8.55 -8.30
N THR A 8 27.35 9.20 -7.30
CA THR A 8 26.84 9.30 -5.94
C THR A 8 25.46 9.93 -5.86
N GLN A 9 25.17 10.98 -6.63
CA GLN A 9 23.88 11.67 -6.64
C GLN A 9 22.80 10.80 -7.30
N THR A 10 23.14 10.09 -8.37
CA THR A 10 22.25 9.10 -9.00
C THR A 10 21.97 7.93 -8.06
N LEU A 11 22.98 7.42 -7.35
CA LEU A 11 22.81 6.34 -6.36
C LEU A 11 21.92 6.77 -5.19
N ILE A 12 22.12 7.98 -4.65
CA ILE A 12 21.27 8.54 -3.58
C ILE A 12 19.83 8.68 -4.07
N PHE A 13 19.62 9.15 -5.30
CA PHE A 13 18.28 9.29 -5.88
C PHE A 13 17.59 7.94 -6.04
N ILE A 14 18.28 6.93 -6.59
CA ILE A 14 17.75 5.57 -6.74
C ILE A 14 17.43 4.98 -5.36
N TYR A 15 18.31 5.15 -4.37
CA TYR A 15 18.10 4.66 -3.01
C TYR A 15 16.86 5.29 -2.36
N ALA A 16 16.69 6.61 -2.50
CA ALA A 16 15.49 7.31 -2.02
C ALA A 16 14.22 6.80 -2.72
N LEU A 17 14.27 6.56 -4.03
CA LEU A 17 13.15 5.97 -4.77
C LEU A 17 12.81 4.57 -4.27
N PHE A 18 13.80 3.70 -4.06
CA PHE A 18 13.57 2.37 -3.50
C PHE A 18 12.91 2.44 -2.13
N ILE A 19 13.38 3.32 -1.23
CA ILE A 19 12.76 3.52 0.09
C ILE A 19 11.29 3.90 -0.07
N VAL A 20 11.01 4.89 -0.92
CA VAL A 20 9.64 5.36 -1.17
C VAL A 20 8.77 4.20 -1.70
N VAL A 21 9.23 3.49 -2.72
CA VAL A 21 8.51 2.35 -3.31
C VAL A 21 8.28 1.25 -2.27
N SER A 22 9.28 0.91 -1.46
CA SER A 22 9.15 -0.10 -0.41
C SER A 22 8.13 0.31 0.65
N LEU A 23 8.13 1.56 1.10
CA LEU A 23 7.14 2.09 2.05
C LEU A 23 5.72 2.03 1.46
N PHE A 24 5.54 2.46 0.21
CA PHE A 24 4.25 2.35 -0.48
C PHE A 24 3.79 0.90 -0.62
N LEU A 25 4.70 0.00 -0.98
CA LEU A 25 4.41 -1.42 -1.15
C LEU A 25 3.97 -2.05 0.17
N VAL A 26 4.67 -1.78 1.28
CA VAL A 26 4.28 -2.25 2.62
C VAL A 26 2.88 -1.78 3.00
N VAL A 27 2.56 -0.50 2.81
CA VAL A 27 1.24 0.05 3.13
C VAL A 27 0.13 -0.60 2.27
N THR A 28 0.40 -0.86 0.99
CA THR A 28 -0.58 -1.50 0.10
C THR A 28 -0.70 -3.01 0.31
N CYS A 29 0.37 -3.70 0.72
CA CYS A 29 0.33 -5.14 1.01
C CYS A 29 -0.39 -5.44 2.33
N GLU A 30 -0.16 -4.63 3.38
CA GLU A 30 -0.92 -4.71 4.63
C GLU A 30 -2.43 -4.50 4.40
N ALA A 31 -2.80 -3.73 3.37
CA ALA A 31 -4.19 -3.55 2.98
C ALA A 31 -4.77 -4.73 2.19
N ARG A 32 -3.95 -5.59 1.58
CA ARG A 32 -4.37 -6.73 0.76
C ARG A 32 -4.30 -8.02 1.55
N ILE A 33 -5.15 -8.13 2.57
CA ILE A 33 -5.34 -9.38 3.30
C ILE A 33 -6.12 -10.33 2.38
N PRO A 34 -5.57 -11.48 1.97
CA PRO A 34 -6.29 -12.42 1.13
C PRO A 34 -7.48 -13.01 1.90
N CYS A 35 -8.60 -13.22 1.23
CA CYS A 35 -9.83 -13.78 1.82
C CYS A 35 -10.57 -14.65 0.82
N VAL A 36 -11.32 -15.63 1.34
CA VAL A 36 -12.25 -16.46 0.55
C VAL A 36 -13.69 -16.06 0.89
N SER A 37 -13.92 -15.68 2.13
CA SER A 37 -15.19 -15.24 2.67
C SER A 37 -15.01 -13.97 3.50
N ARG A 38 -16.12 -13.24 3.71
CA ARG A 38 -16.14 -12.05 4.58
C ARG A 38 -15.65 -12.34 6.00
N ASN A 39 -15.80 -13.58 6.48
CA ASN A 39 -15.39 -13.99 7.83
C ASN A 39 -13.87 -14.10 8.01
N ASP A 40 -13.10 -14.20 6.92
CA ASP A 40 -11.63 -14.21 6.96
C ASP A 40 -11.07 -12.80 7.25
N CYS A 41 -11.86 -11.76 6.99
CA CYS A 41 -11.45 -10.38 7.21
C CYS A 41 -11.62 -9.95 8.67
N PRO A 42 -10.66 -9.19 9.24
CA PRO A 42 -10.78 -8.72 10.60
C PRO A 42 -11.99 -7.78 10.75
N LYS A 43 -12.81 -8.04 11.77
CA LYS A 43 -13.97 -7.20 12.07
C LYS A 43 -13.47 -5.85 12.58
N ARG A 44 -13.87 -4.78 11.91
CA ARG A 44 -13.60 -3.40 12.32
C ARG A 44 -14.84 -2.81 13.01
N PRO A 45 -14.66 -1.86 13.95
CA PRO A 45 -15.78 -1.16 14.58
C PRO A 45 -16.49 -0.25 13.57
N TYR A 46 -17.81 -0.10 13.75
CA TYR A 46 -18.64 0.81 12.96
C TYR A 46 -18.06 2.24 12.95
N PRO A 47 -18.10 3.00 11.82
CA PRO A 47 -18.79 2.72 10.55
C PRO A 47 -17.95 1.94 9.52
N LEU A 48 -16.76 1.48 9.91
CA LEU A 48 -15.86 0.74 9.04
C LEU A 48 -16.20 -0.73 9.08
N PHE A 49 -16.50 -1.31 7.92
CA PHE A 49 -16.62 -2.76 7.76
C PHE A 49 -15.68 -3.24 6.66
N MET A 50 -15.13 -4.43 6.84
CA MET A 50 -14.38 -5.08 5.78
C MET A 50 -15.29 -6.00 4.96
N LYS A 51 -15.09 -5.97 3.65
CA LYS A 51 -15.69 -6.89 2.68
C LYS A 51 -14.58 -7.68 2.00
N CYS A 52 -14.85 -8.92 1.64
CA CYS A 52 -13.98 -9.67 0.75
C CYS A 52 -14.38 -9.34 -0.69
N ILE A 53 -13.49 -8.68 -1.43
CA ILE A 53 -13.68 -8.27 -2.83
C ILE A 53 -12.43 -8.68 -3.59
N ASP A 54 -12.60 -9.35 -4.74
CA ASP A 54 -11.50 -9.85 -5.57
C ASP A 54 -10.46 -10.67 -4.78
N ASN A 55 -10.95 -11.48 -3.83
CA ASN A 55 -10.13 -12.29 -2.92
C ASN A 55 -9.25 -11.48 -1.95
N PHE A 56 -9.55 -10.20 -1.71
CA PHE A 56 -8.88 -9.35 -0.74
C PHE A 56 -9.86 -8.61 0.18
N CYS A 57 -9.44 -8.36 1.43
CA CYS A 57 -10.22 -7.60 2.39
C CYS A 57 -10.14 -6.10 2.12
N GLU A 58 -11.23 -5.51 1.65
CA GLU A 58 -11.33 -4.07 1.43
C GLU A 58 -12.11 -3.38 2.54
N ILE A 59 -11.67 -2.17 2.92
CA ILE A 59 -12.33 -1.33 3.92
C ILE A 59 -13.42 -0.50 3.25
N TRP A 60 -14.65 -0.63 3.75
CA TRP A 60 -15.80 0.13 3.31
C TRP A 60 -16.38 0.96 4.47
N LYS A 61 -16.79 2.19 4.18
CA LYS A 61 -17.51 3.06 5.12
C LYS A 61 -18.98 3.09 4.72
N ILE A 62 -19.89 2.89 5.67
CA ILE A 62 -21.31 3.19 5.41
C ILE A 62 -21.46 4.73 5.53
N GLY A 63 -21.63 5.42 4.40
CA GLY A 63 -21.98 6.85 4.38
C GLY A 63 -20.89 7.85 3.94
N LYS A 64 -20.46 7.80 2.67
CA LYS A 64 -20.12 9.02 1.91
C LYS A 64 -20.55 8.84 0.45
N GLU A 65 -21.24 9.88 -0.04
CA GLU A 65 -21.87 10.11 -1.37
C GLU A 65 -21.41 9.24 -2.53
#